data_AF-A0A8X6FGN2-F1
#
_entry.id   AF-A0A8X6FGN2-F1
#
_cell.length_a   1.000
_cell.length_b   1.000
_cell.length_c   1.000
_cell.angle_alpha   90.00
_cell.angle_beta   90.00
_cell.angle_gamma   90.00
#
_symmetry.space_group_name_H-M   'P 1'
#
loop_
_entity.id
_entity.type
_entity.pdbx_description
1 polymer ?
#
loop_
_entity_poly.entity_id
_entity_poly.type
_entity_poly.pdbx_seq_one_letter_code
_entity_poly.pdbx_strand_id
1 'polypeptide(L)'
;LFAASFPLAPALALIFNVIDYRIDSRRLLWWNRRPTPYRDNDIGIWFHIIDFVNVCGVVSNAFLIAFNSELGRDEPLYMKFAIIIGFEHFIFIMKFIISLLIPDVPTWVKNSQKKERYLVSYLMKKQKSDAQDESIQVTENCTLDEVSRNGDIQLNLYENKGCSAPKSRWSY
;
A
#
# COMPACT_ATOMS: atom_id res chain seq x y z
N LEU A 1 10.82 -25.41 4.93
CA LEU A 1 10.67 -26.34 6.07
C LEU A 1 11.90 -27.23 6.29
N PHE A 2 12.39 -27.95 5.27
CA PHE A 2 13.47 -28.96 5.39
C PHE A 2 14.78 -28.57 4.67
N ALA A 3 15.15 -27.30 4.71
CA ALA A 3 16.32 -26.83 3.96
C ALA A 3 17.63 -27.41 4.52
N ALA A 4 17.72 -27.64 5.83
CA ALA A 4 18.92 -28.20 6.47
C ALA A 4 19.26 -29.63 6.01
N SER A 5 18.26 -30.41 5.59
CA SER A 5 18.46 -31.79 5.12
C SER A 5 18.75 -31.91 3.63
N PHE A 6 18.45 -30.88 2.82
CA PHE A 6 18.67 -30.92 1.39
C PHE A 6 19.27 -29.60 0.85
N PRO A 7 20.61 -29.52 0.70
CA PRO A 7 21.29 -28.28 0.35
C PRO A 7 21.04 -27.81 -1.09
N LEU A 8 20.61 -28.70 -1.99
CA LEU A 8 20.29 -28.36 -3.39
C LEU A 8 18.85 -27.83 -3.56
N ALA A 9 18.01 -27.88 -2.51
CA ALA A 9 16.62 -27.43 -2.58
C ALA A 9 16.44 -26.01 -3.13
N PRO A 10 17.24 -25.00 -2.70
CA PRO A 10 17.10 -23.64 -3.20
C PRO A 10 17.41 -23.51 -4.69
N ALA A 11 18.39 -24.26 -5.20
CA ALA A 11 18.74 -24.25 -6.62
C ALA A 11 17.61 -24.86 -7.48
N LEU A 12 17.03 -25.99 -7.05
CA LEU A 12 15.87 -26.58 -7.73
C LEU A 12 14.65 -25.65 -7.67
N ALA A 13 14.38 -25.04 -6.52
CA ALA A 13 13.29 -24.07 -6.37
C ALA A 13 13.47 -22.87 -7.31
N LEU A 14 14.70 -22.38 -7.50
CA LEU A 14 14.98 -21.30 -8.45
C LEU A 14 14.68 -21.72 -9.90
N ILE A 15 15.10 -22.93 -10.30
CA ILE A 15 14.81 -23.46 -11.64
C ILE A 15 13.29 -23.59 -11.84
N PHE A 16 12.57 -24.16 -10.88
CA PHE A 16 11.12 -24.30 -10.95
C PHE A 16 10.42 -22.93 -10.99
N ASN A 17 10.81 -21.97 -10.14
CA ASN A 17 10.24 -20.62 -10.16
C ASN A 17 10.44 -19.91 -11.50
N VAL A 18 11.59 -20.10 -12.17
CA VAL A 18 11.84 -19.51 -13.49
C VAL A 18 10.95 -20.16 -14.55
N ILE A 19 10.80 -21.48 -14.54
CA ILE A 19 9.92 -22.20 -15.45
C ILE A 19 8.46 -21.77 -15.22
N ASP A 20 8.01 -21.73 -13.98
CA ASP A 20 6.65 -21.36 -13.59
C ASP A 20 6.33 -19.92 -13.99
N TYR A 21 7.25 -18.96 -13.80
CA TYR A 21 7.07 -17.59 -14.27
C TYR A 21 6.84 -17.52 -15.78
N ARG A 22 7.57 -18.33 -16.57
CA ARG A 22 7.39 -18.40 -18.03
C ARG A 22 6.09 -19.09 -18.43
N ILE A 23 5.65 -20.08 -17.66
CA ILE A 23 4.39 -20.79 -17.91
C ILE A 23 3.21 -19.86 -17.59
N ASP A 24 3.22 -19.19 -16.44
CA ASP A 24 2.11 -18.34 -16.02
C ASP A 24 1.95 -17.12 -16.95
N SER A 25 3.06 -16.48 -17.36
CA SER A 25 3.02 -15.42 -18.38
C SER A 25 2.42 -15.90 -19.72
N ARG A 26 2.78 -17.09 -20.21
CA ARG A 26 2.16 -17.66 -21.42
C ARG A 26 0.67 -17.97 -21.21
N ARG A 27 0.30 -18.50 -20.04
CA ARG A 27 -1.09 -18.82 -19.70
C ARG A 27 -1.97 -17.57 -19.72
N LEU A 28 -1.49 -16.46 -19.16
CA LEU A 28 -2.20 -15.18 -19.13
C LEU A 28 -2.35 -14.55 -20.53
N LEU A 29 -1.38 -14.75 -21.43
CA LEU A 29 -1.41 -14.15 -22.77
C LEU A 29 -2.20 -14.97 -23.79
N TRP A 30 -2.11 -16.30 -23.75
CA TRP A 30 -2.64 -17.16 -24.83
C TRP A 30 -3.82 -18.03 -24.43
N TRP A 31 -3.98 -18.36 -23.14
CA TRP A 31 -4.93 -19.38 -22.70
C TRP A 31 -6.13 -18.82 -21.92
N ASN A 32 -5.91 -17.76 -21.13
CA ASN A 32 -6.95 -17.14 -20.31
C ASN A 32 -7.58 -15.93 -21.02
N ARG A 33 -8.88 -15.70 -20.78
CA ARG A 33 -9.53 -14.44 -21.14
C ARG A 33 -9.01 -13.30 -20.27
N ARG A 34 -9.02 -12.08 -20.80
CA ARG A 34 -8.56 -10.88 -20.08
C ARG A 34 -9.34 -10.67 -18.78
N PRO A 35 -8.69 -10.60 -17.60
CA PRO A 35 -9.36 -10.31 -16.34
C PRO A 35 -9.68 -8.81 -16.20
N THR A 36 -10.73 -8.49 -15.45
CA THR A 36 -11.07 -7.11 -15.07
C THR A 36 -10.03 -6.59 -14.07
N PRO A 37 -9.45 -5.38 -14.28
CA PRO A 37 -8.46 -4.84 -13.36
C PRO A 37 -9.09 -4.54 -11.99
N TYR A 38 -8.53 -5.13 -10.95
CA TYR A 38 -8.86 -4.84 -9.54
C TYR A 38 -7.62 -4.27 -8.86
N ARG A 39 -7.78 -3.19 -8.09
CA ARG A 39 -6.68 -2.57 -7.33
C ARG A 39 -6.64 -3.18 -5.94
N ASP A 40 -5.52 -3.78 -5.60
CA ASP A 40 -5.20 -4.19 -4.23
C ASP A 40 -3.92 -3.48 -3.78
N ASN A 41 -3.83 -3.17 -2.48
CA ASN A 41 -2.65 -2.53 -1.91
C ASN A 41 -1.65 -3.58 -1.40
N ASP A 42 -2.10 -4.80 -1.12
CA ASP A 42 -1.29 -5.86 -0.53
C ASP A 42 -1.57 -7.23 -1.19
N ILE A 43 -0.73 -8.23 -0.93
CA ILE A 43 -0.91 -9.61 -1.40
C ILE A 43 -2.02 -10.37 -0.63
N GLY A 44 -2.55 -9.74 0.44
CA GLY A 44 -3.61 -10.28 1.28
C GLY A 44 -3.16 -11.41 2.21
N ILE A 45 -4.02 -12.40 2.40
CA ILE A 45 -3.86 -13.52 3.37
C ILE A 45 -2.56 -14.31 3.18
N TRP A 46 -2.02 -14.35 1.96
CA TRP A 46 -0.80 -15.06 1.62
C TRP A 46 0.40 -14.61 2.44
N PHE A 47 0.46 -13.32 2.82
CA PHE A 47 1.53 -12.83 3.68
C PHE A 47 1.53 -13.55 5.03
N HIS A 48 0.35 -13.70 5.65
CA HIS A 48 0.21 -14.43 6.91
C HIS A 48 0.52 -15.92 6.77
N ILE A 49 0.15 -16.54 5.64
CA ILE A 49 0.44 -17.96 5.37
C ILE A 49 1.97 -18.17 5.25
N ILE A 50 2.66 -17.32 4.50
CA ILE A 50 4.11 -17.42 4.33
C ILE A 50 4.81 -17.20 5.68
N ASP A 51 4.35 -16.25 6.48
CA ASP A 51 4.91 -16.00 7.80
C ASP A 51 4.72 -17.21 8.74
N PHE A 52 3.55 -17.83 8.71
CA PHE A 52 3.28 -19.06 9.45
C PHE A 52 4.20 -20.22 9.00
N VAL A 53 4.32 -20.44 7.68
CA VAL A 53 5.22 -21.47 7.13
C VAL A 53 6.69 -21.21 7.49
N ASN A 54 7.10 -19.93 7.56
CA ASN A 54 8.43 -19.55 8.01
C ASN A 54 8.67 -19.94 9.48
N VAL A 55 7.72 -19.65 10.37
CA VAL A 55 7.81 -20.05 11.79
C VAL A 55 7.86 -21.57 11.92
N CYS A 56 6.97 -22.31 11.26
CA CYS A 56 7.01 -23.78 11.24
C CYS A 56 8.35 -24.30 10.69
N GLY A 57 8.94 -23.62 9.71
CA GLY A 57 10.25 -23.95 9.14
C GLY A 57 11.38 -23.78 10.15
N VAL A 58 11.39 -22.68 10.91
CA VAL A 58 12.38 -22.45 11.98
C VAL A 58 12.31 -23.56 13.01
N VAL A 59 11.10 -23.83 13.52
CA VAL A 59 10.85 -24.88 14.52
C VAL A 59 11.32 -26.24 13.99
N SER A 60 10.91 -26.63 12.77
CA SER A 60 11.28 -27.92 12.18
C SER A 60 12.79 -28.09 12.01
N ASN A 61 13.51 -27.05 11.57
CA ASN A 61 14.97 -27.11 11.46
C ASN A 61 15.66 -27.15 12.83
N ALA A 62 15.13 -26.44 13.84
CA ALA A 62 15.63 -26.51 15.20
C ALA A 62 15.50 -27.93 15.77
N PHE A 63 14.36 -28.59 15.55
CA PHE A 63 14.14 -30.00 15.88
C PHE A 63 15.13 -30.91 15.13
N LEU A 64 15.33 -30.71 13.82
CA LEU A 64 16.32 -31.49 13.06
C LEU A 64 17.70 -31.39 13.68
N ILE A 65 18.15 -30.18 14.05
CA ILE A 65 19.43 -29.96 14.69
C ILE A 65 19.47 -30.66 16.06
N ALA A 66 18.49 -30.43 16.93
CA ALA A 66 18.48 -31.00 18.29
C ALA A 66 18.45 -32.53 18.33
N PHE A 67 17.84 -33.19 17.35
CA PHE A 67 17.69 -34.66 17.33
C PHE A 67 18.68 -35.39 16.41
N ASN A 68 19.19 -34.76 15.34
CA ASN A 68 20.12 -35.41 14.42
C ASN A 68 21.58 -35.01 14.62
N SER A 69 21.86 -33.85 15.24
CA SER A 69 23.24 -33.41 15.45
C SER A 69 23.97 -34.27 16.49
N GLU A 70 25.28 -34.39 16.33
CA GLU A 70 26.16 -35.03 17.32
C GLU A 70 26.08 -34.31 18.67
N LEU A 71 25.85 -32.99 18.66
CA LEU A 71 25.67 -32.15 19.84
C LEU A 71 24.45 -32.53 20.67
N GLY A 72 23.38 -33.01 20.04
CA GLY A 72 22.15 -33.39 20.73
C GLY A 72 22.07 -34.87 21.07
N ARG A 73 22.89 -35.74 20.48
CA ARG A 73 22.66 -37.20 20.52
C ARG A 73 22.71 -37.78 21.94
N ASP A 74 23.72 -37.38 22.72
CA ASP A 74 23.99 -37.93 24.05
C ASP A 74 23.44 -37.08 25.20
N GLU A 75 22.85 -35.92 24.87
CA GLU A 75 22.34 -34.97 25.85
C GLU A 75 20.91 -35.31 26.34
N PRO A 76 20.59 -35.02 27.62
CA PRO A 76 19.26 -35.22 28.18
C PRO A 76 18.22 -34.29 27.51
N LEU A 77 16.94 -34.66 27.62
CA LEU A 77 15.83 -33.97 26.94
C LEU A 77 15.77 -32.46 27.21
N TYR A 78 16.11 -32.01 28.43
CA TYR A 78 16.06 -30.58 28.77
C TYR A 78 17.11 -29.74 28.00
N MET A 79 18.29 -30.29 27.73
CA MET A 79 19.32 -29.61 26.92
C MET A 79 18.88 -29.51 25.46
N LYS A 80 18.20 -30.54 24.94
CA LYS A 80 17.63 -30.54 23.58
C LYS A 80 16.59 -29.43 23.42
N PHE A 81 15.67 -29.28 24.38
CA PHE A 81 14.69 -28.19 24.36
C PHE A 81 15.35 -26.81 24.54
N ALA A 82 16.40 -26.70 25.37
CA ALA A 82 17.15 -25.46 25.52
C ALA A 82 17.81 -25.00 24.20
N ILE A 83 18.37 -25.94 23.42
CA ILE A 83 18.93 -25.65 22.09
C ILE A 83 17.84 -25.19 21.12
N ILE A 84 16.68 -25.87 21.10
CA ILE A 84 15.54 -25.49 20.24
C ILE A 84 15.06 -24.08 20.57
N ILE A 85 14.78 -23.82 21.85
CA ILE A 85 14.31 -22.52 22.33
C ILE A 85 15.35 -21.43 22.04
N GLY A 86 16.63 -21.71 22.26
CA GLY A 86 17.72 -20.76 21.97
C GLY A 86 17.83 -20.39 20.50
N PHE A 87 17.80 -21.38 19.60
CA PHE A 87 17.85 -21.16 18.16
C PHE A 87 16.62 -20.40 17.65
N GLU A 88 15.43 -20.74 18.15
CA GLU A 88 14.19 -20.05 17.85
C GLU A 88 14.24 -18.57 18.25
N HIS A 89 14.64 -18.29 19.50
CA HIS A 89 14.76 -16.90 20.00
C HIS A 89 15.79 -16.10 19.22
N PHE A 90 16.92 -16.71 18.84
CA PHE A 90 17.93 -16.06 18.01
C PHE A 90 17.33 -15.60 16.67
N ILE A 91 16.56 -16.45 16.00
CA ILE A 91 15.93 -16.10 14.72
C ILE A 91 14.84 -15.04 14.90
N PHE A 92 14.03 -15.12 15.96
CA PHE A 92 13.03 -14.08 16.25
C PHE A 92 13.67 -12.71 16.54
N ILE A 93 14.76 -12.69 17.31
CA ILE A 93 15.53 -11.47 17.56
C ILE A 93 16.10 -10.93 16.26
N MET A 94 16.67 -11.78 15.40
CA MET A 94 17.18 -11.36 14.09
C MET A 94 16.07 -10.76 13.22
N LYS A 95 14.89 -11.39 13.17
CA LYS A 95 13.72 -10.88 12.45
C LYS A 95 13.33 -9.50 12.99
N PHE A 96 13.29 -9.34 14.32
CA PHE A 96 12.98 -8.07 14.97
C PHE A 96 14.00 -6.98 14.60
N ILE A 97 15.29 -7.29 14.63
CA ILE A 97 16.36 -6.35 14.22
C ILE A 97 16.19 -5.95 12.75
N ILE A 98 15.88 -6.89 11.85
CA ILE A 98 15.64 -6.60 10.43
C ILE A 98 14.45 -5.67 10.25
N SER A 99 13.35 -5.90 10.99
CA SER A 99 12.18 -5.03 10.99
C SER A 99 12.48 -3.62 11.51
N LEU A 100 13.49 -3.45 12.37
CA LEU A 100 13.95 -2.13 12.80
C LEU A 100 14.90 -1.47 11.79
N LEU A 101 15.71 -2.26 11.08
CA LEU A 101 16.73 -1.77 10.17
C LEU A 101 16.16 -1.34 8.82
N ILE A 102 15.18 -2.09 8.28
CA ILE A 102 14.61 -1.85 6.96
C ILE A 102 13.31 -1.05 7.14
N PRO A 103 13.27 0.24 6.77
CA PRO A 103 12.03 1.00 6.81
C PRO A 103 11.03 0.42 5.80
N ASP A 104 9.79 0.19 6.23
CA ASP A 104 8.72 -0.45 5.43
C ASP A 104 8.47 0.23 4.07
N VAL A 105 8.75 1.53 3.98
CA VAL A 105 8.60 2.30 2.74
C VAL A 105 9.93 2.97 2.40
N PRO A 106 10.49 2.69 1.21
CA PRO A 106 11.74 3.31 0.79
C PRO A 106 11.57 4.82 0.57
N THR A 107 12.65 5.58 0.75
CA THR A 107 12.63 7.05 0.73
C THR A 107 12.16 7.64 -0.59
N TRP A 108 12.47 6.99 -1.72
CA TRP A 108 12.02 7.44 -3.04
C TRP A 108 10.50 7.37 -3.18
N VAL A 109 9.83 6.34 -2.64
CA VAL A 109 8.36 6.24 -2.61
C VAL A 109 7.79 7.33 -1.73
N LYS A 110 8.37 7.56 -0.53
CA LYS A 110 7.92 8.65 0.35
C LYS A 110 8.01 10.00 -0.35
N ASN A 111 9.06 10.23 -1.12
CA ASN A 111 9.25 11.46 -1.87
C ASN A 111 8.25 11.60 -3.03
N SER A 112 7.97 10.52 -3.76
CA SER A 112 6.94 10.51 -4.80
C SER A 112 5.54 10.76 -4.23
N GLN A 113 5.17 10.08 -3.14
CA GLN A 113 3.89 10.31 -2.47
C GLN A 113 3.76 11.73 -1.93
N LYS A 114 4.84 12.31 -1.37
CA LYS A 114 4.83 13.70 -0.91
C LYS A 114 4.58 14.67 -2.07
N LYS A 115 5.20 14.45 -3.24
CA LYS A 115 4.99 15.28 -4.44
C LYS A 115 3.53 15.20 -4.91
N GLU A 116 2.97 13.99 -4.99
CA GLU A 116 1.57 13.79 -5.37
C GLU A 116 0.62 14.49 -4.39
N ARG A 117 0.80 14.29 -3.07
CA ARG A 117 -0.03 14.93 -2.04
C ARG A 117 0.05 16.46 -2.07
N TYR A 118 1.26 17.00 -2.30
CA TYR A 118 1.44 18.45 -2.42
C TYR A 118 0.73 19.01 -3.65
N LEU A 119 0.88 18.36 -4.80
CA LEU A 119 0.26 18.81 -6.06
C LEU A 119 -1.27 18.78 -5.96
N VAL A 120 -1.86 17.71 -5.42
CA VAL A 120 -3.31 17.62 -5.20
C VAL A 120 -3.79 18.74 -4.27
N SER A 121 -3.08 19.00 -3.17
CA SER A 121 -3.43 20.07 -2.23
C SER A 121 -3.34 21.46 -2.87
N TYR A 122 -2.34 21.70 -3.72
CA TYR A 122 -2.17 22.93 -4.48
C TYR A 122 -3.32 23.14 -5.48
N LEU A 123 -3.67 22.11 -6.25
CA LEU A 123 -4.75 22.16 -7.24
C LEU A 123 -6.12 22.38 -6.57
N MET A 124 -6.41 21.73 -5.45
CA MET A 124 -7.66 21.97 -4.70
C MET A 124 -7.78 23.41 -4.19
N LYS A 125 -6.68 23.99 -3.70
CA LYS A 125 -6.67 25.40 -3.25
C LYS A 125 -6.87 26.36 -4.42
N LYS A 126 -6.19 26.11 -5.55
CA LYS A 126 -6.31 26.91 -6.77
C LYS A 126 -7.71 26.85 -7.36
N GLN A 127 -8.28 25.65 -7.48
CA GLN A 127 -9.66 25.50 -7.96
C GLN A 127 -10.67 26.24 -7.06
N LYS A 128 -10.43 26.27 -5.75
CA LYS A 128 -11.26 27.03 -4.81
C LYS A 128 -11.09 28.55 -4.96
N SER A 129 -9.86 29.06 -5.17
CA SER A 129 -9.67 30.49 -5.45
C SER A 129 -10.32 30.90 -6.76
N ASP A 130 -10.13 30.10 -7.82
CA ASP A 130 -10.70 30.39 -9.14
C ASP A 130 -12.25 30.39 -9.10
N ALA A 131 -12.86 29.44 -8.38
CA ALA A 131 -14.31 29.40 -8.16
C ALA A 131 -14.82 30.59 -7.31
N GLN A 132 -14.00 31.06 -6.37
CA GLN A 132 -14.34 32.21 -5.53
C GLN A 132 -14.27 33.52 -6.34
N ASP A 133 -13.26 33.69 -7.19
CA ASP A 133 -13.12 34.85 -8.07
C ASP A 133 -14.24 34.91 -9.12
N GLU A 134 -14.62 33.77 -9.71
CA GLU A 134 -15.81 33.67 -10.58
C GLU A 134 -17.08 34.08 -9.83
N SER A 135 -17.27 33.66 -8.58
CA SER A 135 -18.44 34.06 -7.80
C SER A 135 -18.49 35.55 -7.48
N ILE A 136 -17.34 36.18 -7.22
CA ILE A 136 -17.24 37.63 -6.95
C ILE A 136 -17.55 38.43 -8.21
N GLN A 137 -16.98 38.04 -9.36
CA GLN A 137 -17.22 38.67 -10.67
C GLN A 137 -18.69 38.58 -11.09
N VAL A 138 -19.34 37.43 -10.89
CA VAL A 138 -20.79 37.28 -11.17
C VAL A 138 -21.62 38.18 -10.26
N THR A 139 -21.25 38.26 -8.98
CA THR A 139 -21.97 39.12 -8.03
C THR A 139 -21.83 40.60 -8.41
N GLU A 140 -20.62 41.05 -8.78
CA GLU A 140 -20.34 42.42 -9.21
C GLU A 140 -21.11 42.78 -10.50
N ASN A 141 -21.09 41.91 -11.51
CA ASN A 141 -21.84 42.13 -12.75
C ASN A 141 -23.36 42.17 -12.52
N CYS A 142 -23.91 41.30 -11.66
CA CYS A 142 -25.33 41.36 -11.28
C CYS A 142 -25.69 42.65 -10.56
N THR A 143 -24.82 43.17 -9.68
CA THR A 143 -25.06 44.46 -9.00
C THR A 143 -24.99 45.65 -9.96
N LEU A 144 -24.09 45.63 -10.95
CA LEU A 144 -24.00 46.68 -11.97
C LEU A 144 -25.21 46.66 -12.92
N ASP A 145 -25.69 45.48 -13.31
CA ASP A 145 -26.92 45.33 -14.10
C ASP A 145 -28.19 45.76 -13.33
N GLU A 146 -28.23 45.59 -12.01
CA GLU A 146 -29.30 46.15 -11.16
C GLU A 146 -29.23 47.67 -11.03
N VAL A 147 -28.03 48.25 -10.86
CA VAL A 147 -27.85 49.72 -10.80
C VAL A 147 -28.14 50.39 -12.14
N SER A 148 -27.75 49.77 -13.26
CA SER A 148 -28.05 50.25 -14.61
C SER A 148 -29.56 50.20 -14.91
N ARG A 149 -30.27 49.16 -14.44
CA ARG A 149 -31.74 49.07 -14.56
C ARG A 149 -32.50 49.98 -13.59
N ASN A 150 -31.96 50.27 -12.41
CA ASN A 150 -32.56 51.15 -11.40
C ASN A 150 -32.06 52.60 -11.46
N GLY A 151 -31.38 52.98 -12.55
CA GLY A 151 -31.07 54.38 -12.89
C GLY A 151 -32.32 55.24 -13.11
N ASP A 152 -33.49 54.61 -13.20
CA ASP A 152 -34.80 55.24 -13.08
C ASP A 152 -35.24 55.17 -11.61
N ILE A 153 -34.92 56.22 -10.84
CA ILE A 153 -35.41 56.60 -9.50
C ILE A 153 -36.12 55.47 -8.70
N GLN A 154 -35.55 55.02 -7.57
CA GLN A 154 -36.21 54.91 -6.24
C GLN A 154 -35.27 54.25 -5.20
N LEU A 155 -35.16 54.89 -4.03
CA LEU A 155 -34.68 54.29 -2.78
C LEU A 155 -35.71 53.24 -2.33
N ASN A 156 -35.40 51.95 -2.42
CA ASN A 156 -36.17 50.93 -1.70
C ASN A 156 -35.27 49.86 -1.08
N LEU A 157 -35.60 49.58 0.18
CA LEU A 157 -35.01 48.59 1.05
C LEU A 157 -35.10 47.17 0.44
N TYR A 158 -33.99 46.44 0.59
CA TYR A 158 -33.92 44.99 0.80
C TYR A 158 -35.02 44.13 0.16
N GLU A 159 -34.88 43.80 -1.13
CA GLU A 159 -35.50 42.59 -1.69
C GLU A 159 -34.40 41.68 -2.24
N ASN A 160 -34.04 40.69 -1.43
CA ASN A 160 -33.01 39.70 -1.69
C ASN A 160 -33.56 38.64 -2.67
N LYS A 161 -33.59 38.96 -3.97
CA LYS A 161 -33.82 37.96 -5.02
C LYS A 161 -32.49 37.34 -5.39
N GLY A 162 -32.23 36.18 -4.79
CA GLY A 162 -30.97 35.45 -4.84
C GLY A 162 -30.38 35.34 -6.25
N CYS A 163 -29.17 35.85 -6.41
CA CYS A 163 -28.30 35.53 -7.53
C CYS A 163 -28.04 34.01 -7.52
N SER A 164 -28.66 33.29 -8.45
CA SER A 164 -28.39 31.88 -8.64
C SER A 164 -27.00 31.72 -9.24
N ALA A 165 -26.09 31.12 -8.47
CA ALA A 165 -24.76 30.78 -8.95
C ALA A 165 -24.83 29.96 -10.25
N PRO A 166 -23.92 30.19 -11.23
CA PRO A 166 -23.84 29.32 -12.40
C PRO A 166 -23.49 27.90 -11.94
N LYS A 167 -24.36 26.94 -12.28
CA LYS A 167 -24.08 25.51 -12.06
C LYS A 167 -22.76 25.17 -12.74
N SER A 168 -21.79 24.72 -11.96
CA SER A 168 -20.54 24.19 -12.48
C SER A 168 -20.85 23.04 -13.45
N ARG A 169 -20.40 23.19 -14.70
CA ARG A 169 -20.66 22.26 -15.82
C ARG A 169 -19.90 20.94 -15.71
N TRP A 170 -19.07 20.76 -14.67
CA TRP A 170 -18.27 19.55 -14.46
C TRP A 170 -18.61 18.95 -13.09
N SER A 171 -19.68 18.19 -13.07
CA SER A 171 -19.96 17.18 -12.04
C SER A 171 -20.08 15.84 -12.78
N TYR A 172 -19.03 15.03 -12.69
CA TYR A 172 -19.04 13.60 -12.99
C TYR A 172 -18.79 12.86 -11.68
#